data_AF-A0A6A4GSM4-F1
#
_entry.id   AF-A0A6A4GSM4-F1
#
_cell.length_a   1.000
_cell.length_b   1.000
_cell.length_c   1.000
_cell.angle_alpha   90.00
_cell.angle_beta   90.00
_cell.angle_gamma   90.00
#
_symmetry.space_group_name_H-M   'P 1'
#
loop_
_entity.id
_entity.type
_entity.pdbx_description
1 polymer ?
#
loop_
_entity_poly.entity_id
_entity_poly.type
_entity_poly.pdbx_seq_one_letter_code
_entity_poly.pdbx_strand_id
1 'polypeptide(L)'
;NAKWTLQCILGLISALKPHLSAAGDGHKFKAAVYKEAAEYLNERIIVGGPKKPQGVKEKIKDLLDIYVAVLYLKYNVSGLVWDDELGMNIGPETQGVWDHLIAANP
;
A
#
# COMPACT_ATOMS: atom_id res chain seq x y z
N ASN A 1 -21.43 0.74 -0.26
CA ASN A 1 -20.08 0.16 -0.51
C ASN A 1 -19.07 0.71 0.47
N ALA A 2 -18.08 -0.11 0.85
CA ALA A 2 -16.96 0.32 1.67
C ALA A 2 -16.14 1.40 0.93
N LYS A 3 -15.70 2.44 1.64
CA LYS A 3 -14.80 3.47 1.10
C LYS A 3 -13.50 3.50 1.90
N TRP A 4 -12.38 3.70 1.22
CA TRP A 4 -11.04 3.76 1.81
C TRP A 4 -10.51 5.19 1.73
N THR A 5 -10.59 5.93 2.83
CA THR A 5 -9.97 7.26 2.96
C THR A 5 -8.55 7.13 3.48
N LEU A 6 -7.76 8.21 3.40
CA LEU A 6 -6.42 8.25 4.02
C LEU A 6 -6.48 7.89 5.51
N GLN A 7 -7.47 8.39 6.25
CA GLN A 7 -7.66 8.03 7.65
C GLN A 7 -7.94 6.54 7.86
N CYS A 8 -8.67 5.88 6.95
CA CYS A 8 -8.80 4.42 6.99
C CYS A 8 -7.46 3.71 6.78
N ILE A 9 -6.61 4.22 5.89
CA ILE A 9 -5.28 3.62 5.63
C ILE A 9 -4.37 3.81 6.84
N LEU A 10 -4.33 5.01 7.43
CA LEU A 10 -3.57 5.27 8.65
C LEU A 10 -4.05 4.38 9.81
N GLY A 11 -5.37 4.28 10.00
CA GLY A 11 -5.95 3.39 11.02
C GLY A 11 -5.64 1.92 10.77
N LEU A 12 -5.62 1.49 9.51
CA LEU A 12 -5.25 0.12 9.15
C LEU A 12 -3.78 -0.17 9.50
N ILE A 13 -2.86 0.75 9.16
CA ILE A 13 -1.45 0.62 9.51
C ILE A 13 -1.27 0.56 11.03
N SER A 14 -1.96 1.43 11.78
CA SER A 14 -1.95 1.41 13.25
C SER A 14 -2.45 0.08 13.83
N ALA A 15 -3.52 -0.49 13.27
CA ALA A 15 -4.06 -1.78 13.70
C ALA A 15 -3.11 -2.95 13.40
N LEU A 16 -2.33 -2.87 12.32
CA LEU A 16 -1.41 -3.94 11.92
C LEU A 16 -0.05 -3.87 12.62
N LYS A 17 0.38 -2.68 13.05
CA LYS A 17 1.70 -2.43 13.67
C LYS A 17 2.05 -3.43 14.79
N PRO A 18 1.15 -3.80 15.72
CA PRO A 18 1.45 -4.78 16.77
C PRO A 18 1.71 -6.20 16.26
N HIS A 19 1.24 -6.54 15.05
CA HIS A 19 1.34 -7.88 14.47
C HIS A 19 2.48 -8.03 13.45
N LEU A 20 3.23 -6.96 13.17
CA LEU A 20 4.29 -6.97 12.15
C LEU A 20 5.38 -8.00 12.43
N SER A 21 5.84 -8.09 13.68
CA SER A 21 6.88 -9.07 14.07
C SER A 21 6.45 -10.52 13.83
N ALA A 22 5.15 -10.81 13.97
CA ALA A 22 4.59 -12.15 13.76
C ALA A 22 4.29 -12.45 12.28
N ALA A 23 4.22 -11.44 11.42
CA ALA A 23 3.91 -11.59 10.00
C ALA A 23 5.14 -11.96 9.15
N GLY A 24 6.35 -11.75 9.68
CA GLY A 24 7.62 -11.98 8.99
C GLY A 24 7.77 -11.15 7.70
N ASP A 25 8.81 -11.44 6.92
CA ASP A 25 9.14 -10.69 5.70
C ASP A 25 8.03 -10.75 4.63
N GLY A 26 7.22 -11.81 4.66
CA GLY A 26 6.10 -12.00 3.74
C GLY A 26 4.88 -11.15 4.06
N HIS A 27 4.85 -10.44 5.21
CA HIS A 27 3.73 -9.62 5.67
C HIS A 27 2.36 -10.36 5.62
N LYS A 28 2.39 -11.68 5.83
CA LYS A 28 1.19 -12.52 5.79
C LYS A 28 0.56 -12.59 7.17
N PHE A 29 -0.50 -11.82 7.38
CA PHE A 29 -1.23 -11.84 8.64
C PHE A 29 -2.20 -13.03 8.72
N LYS A 30 -2.45 -13.49 9.95
CA LYS A 30 -3.44 -14.54 10.26
C LYS A 30 -4.87 -14.00 10.08
N ALA A 31 -5.83 -14.90 9.83
CA ALA A 31 -7.24 -14.55 9.67
C ALA A 31 -7.81 -13.70 10.83
N ALA A 32 -7.39 -14.00 12.07
CA ALA A 32 -7.78 -13.25 13.26
C ALA A 32 -7.38 -11.77 13.19
N VAL A 33 -6.19 -11.47 12.65
CA VAL A 33 -5.69 -10.10 12.52
C VAL A 33 -6.51 -9.30 11.51
N TYR A 34 -6.92 -9.91 10.39
CA TYR A 34 -7.80 -9.22 9.43
C TYR A 34 -9.18 -8.92 10.03
N LYS A 35 -9.68 -9.81 10.90
CA LYS A 35 -10.94 -9.62 11.61
C LYS A 35 -10.81 -8.48 12.62
N GLU A 36 -9.78 -8.51 13.46
CA GLU A 36 -9.49 -7.48 14.46
C GLU A 36 -9.29 -6.10 13.80
N ALA A 37 -8.52 -6.03 12.70
CA ALA A 37 -8.34 -4.80 11.95
C ALA A 37 -9.66 -4.30 11.33
N ALA A 38 -10.53 -5.19 10.86
CA ALA A 38 -11.85 -4.79 10.36
C ALA A 38 -12.73 -4.21 11.48
N GLU A 39 -12.73 -4.83 12.66
CA GLU A 39 -13.46 -4.34 13.84
C GLU A 39 -12.94 -2.96 14.26
N TYR A 40 -11.62 -2.81 14.39
CA TYR A 40 -10.96 -1.54 14.71
C TYR A 40 -11.34 -0.41 13.74
N LEU A 41 -11.35 -0.69 12.44
CA LEU A 41 -11.73 0.27 11.40
C LEU A 41 -13.23 0.58 11.42
N ASN A 42 -14.06 -0.40 11.75
CA ASN A 42 -15.51 -0.26 11.72
C ASN A 42 -16.04 0.60 12.86
N GLU A 43 -15.36 0.60 14.01
CA GLU A 43 -15.61 1.54 15.11
C GLU A 43 -15.29 3.00 14.74
N ARG A 44 -14.52 3.22 13.66
CA ARG A 44 -13.95 4.51 13.26
C ARG A 44 -14.38 4.90 11.84
N ILE A 45 -15.54 4.42 11.38
CA ILE A 45 -16.04 4.74 10.04
C ILE A 45 -16.43 6.21 9.98
N ILE A 46 -15.81 6.92 9.06
CA ILE A 46 -16.15 8.31 8.73
C ILE A 46 -17.06 8.35 7.50
N VAL A 47 -16.87 7.45 6.54
CA VAL A 47 -17.65 7.39 5.31
C VAL A 47 -17.73 5.98 4.72
N GLY A 48 -18.84 5.66 4.08
CA GLY A 48 -19.08 4.39 3.40
C GLY A 48 -19.62 3.30 4.32
N GLY A 49 -19.70 2.07 3.80
CA GLY A 49 -20.17 0.91 4.55
C GLY A 49 -19.05 0.20 5.34
N PRO A 50 -19.42 -0.76 6.21
CA PRO A 50 -18.48 -1.52 7.02
C PRO A 50 -17.49 -2.31 6.16
N LYS A 51 -16.25 -2.37 6.66
CA LYS A 51 -15.14 -3.15 6.11
C LYS A 51 -15.30 -4.60 6.52
N LYS A 52 -15.19 -5.49 5.55
CA LYS A 52 -15.14 -6.95 5.78
C LYS A 52 -13.68 -7.38 5.94
N PRO A 53 -13.38 -8.43 6.73
CA PRO A 53 -12.02 -8.95 6.88
C PRO A 53 -11.34 -9.27 5.54
N GLN A 54 -12.10 -9.81 4.58
CA GLN A 54 -11.59 -10.08 3.24
C GLN A 54 -11.19 -8.78 2.49
N GLY A 55 -12.00 -7.73 2.59
CA GLY A 55 -11.66 -6.44 1.98
C GLY A 55 -10.48 -5.76 2.66
N VAL A 56 -10.26 -5.99 3.96
CA VAL A 56 -9.06 -5.55 4.67
C VAL A 56 -7.82 -6.28 4.15
N LYS A 57 -7.89 -7.62 4.00
CA LYS A 57 -6.81 -8.43 3.43
C LYS A 57 -6.42 -7.98 2.03
N GLU A 58 -7.40 -7.77 1.15
CA GLU A 58 -7.18 -7.25 -0.20
C GLU A 58 -6.51 -5.88 -0.14
N LYS A 59 -6.98 -4.98 0.73
CA LYS A 59 -6.39 -3.66 0.84
C LYS A 59 -4.94 -3.67 1.34
N ILE A 60 -4.61 -4.58 2.26
CA ILE A 60 -3.23 -4.78 2.72
C ILE A 60 -2.35 -5.23 1.56
N LYS A 61 -2.82 -6.19 0.76
CA LYS A 61 -2.11 -6.65 -0.42
C LYS A 61 -1.84 -5.47 -1.37
N ASP A 62 -2.87 -4.69 -1.72
CA ASP A 62 -2.72 -3.54 -2.62
C ASP A 62 -1.66 -2.54 -2.11
N LEU A 63 -1.66 -2.26 -0.80
CA LEU A 63 -0.70 -1.33 -0.18
C LEU A 63 0.73 -1.86 -0.22
N LEU A 64 0.92 -3.17 0.01
CA LEU A 64 2.23 -3.81 -0.08
C LEU A 64 2.74 -3.86 -1.52
N ASP A 65 1.86 -4.15 -2.48
CA ASP A 65 2.21 -4.17 -3.91
C ASP A 65 2.69 -2.77 -4.35
N ILE A 66 1.99 -1.70 -3.94
CA ILE A 66 2.41 -0.31 -4.17
C ILE A 66 3.76 -0.03 -3.48
N TYR A 67 3.90 -0.41 -2.21
CA TYR A 67 5.14 -0.18 -1.46
C TYR A 67 6.35 -0.86 -2.13
N VAL A 68 6.20 -2.11 -2.58
CA VAL A 68 7.26 -2.83 -3.30
C VAL A 68 7.59 -2.14 -4.62
N ALA A 69 6.60 -1.67 -5.38
CA ALA A 69 6.83 -0.90 -6.59
C ALA A 69 7.62 0.40 -6.31
N VAL A 70 7.26 1.13 -5.24
CA VAL A 70 7.99 2.33 -4.82
C VAL A 70 9.43 2.00 -4.43
N LEU A 71 9.68 0.94 -3.67
CA LEU A 71 11.02 0.50 -3.33
C LEU A 71 11.84 0.12 -4.58
N TYR A 72 11.22 -0.57 -5.52
CA TYR A 72 11.86 -0.91 -6.78
C TYR A 72 12.28 0.34 -7.54
N LEU A 73 11.36 1.29 -7.72
CA LEU A 73 11.61 2.56 -8.40
C LEU A 73 12.70 3.38 -7.69
N LYS A 74 12.69 3.41 -6.36
CA LYS A 74 13.63 4.19 -5.56
C LYS A 74 15.06 3.64 -5.55
N TYR A 75 15.22 2.32 -5.57
CA TYR A 75 16.52 1.68 -5.32
C TYR A 75 17.09 0.87 -6.49
N ASN A 76 16.26 0.50 -7.47
CA ASN A 76 16.66 -0.46 -8.50
C ASN A 76 16.54 0.09 -9.93
N VAL A 77 16.03 1.30 -10.11
CA VAL A 77 15.93 1.95 -11.42
C VAL A 77 17.07 2.95 -11.59
N SER A 78 17.75 2.86 -12.73
CA SER A 78 18.81 3.79 -13.12
C SER A 78 18.29 4.83 -14.10
N GLY A 79 18.84 6.05 -14.05
CA GLY A 79 18.49 7.14 -14.98
C GLY A 79 17.22 7.91 -14.59
N LEU A 80 16.56 7.53 -13.50
CA LEU A 80 15.47 8.26 -12.88
C LEU A 80 15.76 8.46 -11.39
N VAL A 81 15.16 9.48 -10.78
CA VAL A 81 15.34 9.79 -9.36
C VAL A 81 13.98 9.81 -8.68
N TRP A 82 13.84 9.04 -7.60
CA TRP A 82 12.67 9.10 -6.73
C TRP A 82 12.79 10.28 -5.77
N ASP A 83 11.76 11.12 -5.74
CA ASP A 83 11.53 12.19 -4.77
C ASP A 83 10.45 11.74 -3.78
N ASP A 84 10.70 11.90 -2.47
CA ASP A 84 9.75 11.43 -1.46
C ASP A 84 8.47 12.28 -1.36
N GLU A 85 8.46 13.49 -1.93
CA GLU A 85 7.29 14.37 -1.99
C GLU A 85 6.55 14.28 -3.33
N LEU A 86 7.31 14.19 -4.44
CA LEU A 86 6.79 14.24 -5.81
C LEU A 86 6.77 12.88 -6.52
N GLY A 87 7.32 11.83 -5.90
CA GLY A 87 7.47 10.51 -6.50
C GLY A 87 8.54 10.49 -7.59
N MET A 88 8.28 9.78 -8.69
CA MET A 88 9.24 9.71 -9.81
C MET A 88 9.48 11.03 -10.54
N ASN A 89 8.59 12.02 -10.36
CA ASN A 89 8.69 13.38 -10.89
C ASN A 89 9.19 13.44 -12.36
N ILE A 90 8.58 12.63 -13.23
CA ILE A 90 9.02 12.45 -14.61
C ILE A 90 8.84 13.76 -15.39
N GLY A 91 9.95 14.27 -15.91
CA GLY A 91 10.03 15.43 -16.79
C GLY A 91 10.19 15.02 -18.26
N PRO A 92 10.06 15.98 -19.20
CA PRO A 92 10.24 15.71 -20.64
C PRO A 92 11.56 15.00 -20.98
N GLU A 93 12.64 15.33 -20.26
CA GLU A 93 13.97 14.75 -20.44
C GLU A 93 14.10 13.31 -19.93
N THR A 94 13.26 12.90 -18.97
CA THR A 94 13.27 11.56 -18.38
C THR A 94 12.15 10.66 -18.89
N GLN A 95 11.20 11.21 -19.66
CA GLN A 95 10.05 10.49 -20.21
C GLN A 95 10.45 9.24 -21.02
N GLY A 96 11.49 9.32 -21.84
CA GLY A 96 11.94 8.17 -22.64
C GLY A 96 12.44 6.99 -21.80
N VAL A 97 13.09 7.27 -20.66
CA VAL A 97 13.53 6.22 -19.71
C VAL A 97 12.33 5.62 -18.99
N TRP A 98 11.36 6.46 -18.61
CA TRP A 98 10.11 6.03 -18.00
C TRP A 98 9.30 5.10 -18.92
N ASP A 99 9.10 5.47 -20.18
CA ASP A 99 8.34 4.67 -21.14
C ASP A 99 8.97 3.30 -21.36
N HIS A 100 10.30 3.23 -21.41
CA HIS A 100 11.02 1.97 -21.51
C HIS A 100 10.82 1.09 -20.25
N LEU A 101 10.88 1.70 -19.07
CA LEU A 101 10.68 1.01 -17.80
C LEU A 101 9.27 0.39 -17.70
N ILE A 102 8.24 1.14 -18.08
CA ILE A 102 6.84 0.67 -18.08
C ILE A 102 6.64 -0.43 -19.12
N ALA A 103 7.20 -0.29 -20.32
CA ALA A 103 7.11 -1.34 -21.34
C ALA A 103 7.77 -2.67 -20.89
N ALA A 104 8.83 -2.60 -20.08
CA ALA A 104 9.50 -3.77 -19.51
C ALA A 104 8.74 -4.37 -18.31
N ASN A 105 7.86 -3.61 -17.66
CA ASN A 105 7.12 -3.99 -16.44
C ASN A 105 5.65 -3.54 -16.53
N PRO A 106 4.83 -4.19 -17.38
CA PRO A 106 3.44 -3.80 -17.62
C PRO A 106 2.50 -4.06 -16.43
#